data_AF-A7TT11-F1
#
_entry.id   AF-A7TT11-F1
#
_cell.length_a   1.000
_cell.length_b   1.000
_cell.length_c   1.000
_cell.angle_alpha   90.00
_cell.angle_beta   90.00
_cell.angle_gamma   90.00
#
_symmetry.space_group_name_H-M   'P 1'
#
loop_
_entity.id
_entity.type
_entity.pdbx_description
1 polymer ?
#
loop_
_entity_poly.entity_id
_entity_poly.type
_entity_poly.pdbx_seq_one_letter_code
_entity_poly.pdbx_strand_id
1 'polypeptide(L)'
;MTVGKDEVFEATYAVAMHCQGCANDIKSTLDKLPEDKEINFDIENQIMSIKSNIPPSTIIETLQKECKKDAIIRGAGGSNSSAVCILETAEGDSDNVNTNNTRVRGLVRMVEVNDGKKTLFDVTLNGVRYPGQYTMTVNENGDISKGFKTVGGMMHKFNQMLTCNDASDISKVDKLYSGKSFFSEDDIPIWKLIGRSITMKSNTNPEYGVLGVIARSAGVWENDKQVCACSGKTVWQERQDAHEHNIHF
;
A
#
# COMPACT_ATOMS: atom_id res chain seq x y z
N MET A 1 -12.84 -17.23 -14.70
CA MET A 1 -13.28 -16.01 -15.41
C MET A 1 -12.03 -15.26 -15.82
N THR A 2 -11.83 -15.10 -17.11
CA THR A 2 -10.70 -14.40 -17.73
C THR A 2 -10.77 -12.92 -17.41
N VAL A 3 -9.69 -12.37 -16.83
CA VAL A 3 -9.47 -10.92 -16.69
C VAL A 3 -9.70 -10.27 -18.06
N GLY A 4 -10.58 -9.26 -18.12
CA GLY A 4 -10.87 -8.52 -19.34
C GLY A 4 -9.57 -7.94 -19.91
N LYS A 5 -9.26 -8.28 -21.16
CA LYS A 5 -7.97 -8.02 -21.80
C LYS A 5 -7.79 -6.58 -22.31
N ASP A 6 -8.79 -5.71 -22.14
CA ASP A 6 -8.94 -4.49 -22.95
C ASP A 6 -9.14 -3.17 -22.17
N GLU A 7 -9.13 -3.14 -20.83
CA GLU A 7 -9.22 -1.86 -20.10
C GLU A 7 -7.82 -1.31 -19.78
N VAL A 8 -7.42 -0.32 -20.58
CA VAL A 8 -6.20 0.49 -20.37
C VAL A 8 -6.52 1.57 -19.33
N PHE A 9 -5.70 1.69 -18.30
CA PHE A 9 -5.80 2.73 -17.27
C PHE A 9 -4.46 3.44 -17.10
N GLU A 10 -4.50 4.66 -16.55
CA GLU A 10 -3.30 5.41 -16.19
C GLU A 10 -3.04 5.28 -14.68
N ALA A 11 -1.79 5.03 -14.31
CA ALA A 11 -1.34 5.05 -12.94
C ALA A 11 0.01 5.76 -12.83
N THR A 12 0.16 6.54 -11.77
CA THR A 12 1.36 7.32 -11.48
C THR A 12 2.13 6.69 -10.33
N TYR A 13 3.45 6.59 -10.51
CA TYR A 13 4.38 5.99 -9.58
C TYR A 13 5.48 6.99 -9.23
N ALA A 14 5.81 7.13 -7.95
CA ALA A 14 7.06 7.74 -7.54
C ALA A 14 8.17 6.68 -7.62
N VAL A 15 9.22 6.95 -8.39
CA VAL A 15 10.35 6.04 -8.61
C VAL A 15 11.64 6.85 -8.63
N ALA A 16 12.63 6.44 -7.85
CA ALA A 16 13.91 7.14 -7.80
C ALA A 16 14.60 7.18 -9.18
N MET A 17 14.70 8.39 -9.74
CA MET A 17 15.43 8.66 -10.97
C MET A 17 16.08 10.04 -10.89
N HIS A 18 17.39 10.10 -11.09
CA HIS A 18 18.19 11.35 -10.94
C HIS A 18 18.74 11.84 -12.28
N CYS A 19 18.53 11.10 -13.36
CA CYS A 19 19.06 11.42 -14.68
C CYS A 19 18.27 10.72 -15.79
N GLN A 20 18.51 11.12 -17.03
CA GLN A 20 17.90 10.48 -18.20
C GLN A 20 18.28 9.01 -18.34
N GLY A 21 19.51 8.62 -17.94
CA GLY A 21 19.93 7.21 -17.94
C GLY A 21 19.03 6.35 -17.05
N CYS A 22 18.70 6.82 -15.86
CA CYS A 22 17.77 6.14 -14.95
C CYS A 22 16.39 5.94 -15.55
N ALA A 23 15.87 6.92 -16.29
CA ALA A 23 14.57 6.83 -16.96
C ALA A 23 14.62 5.82 -18.13
N ASN A 24 15.71 5.83 -18.89
CA ASN A 24 15.92 4.89 -20.00
C ASN A 24 16.04 3.44 -19.52
N ASP A 25 16.70 3.20 -18.39
CA ASP A 25 16.82 1.86 -17.79
C ASP A 25 15.45 1.32 -17.35
N ILE A 26 14.65 2.18 -16.69
CA ILE A 26 13.27 1.86 -16.31
C ILE A 26 12.44 1.53 -17.55
N LYS A 27 12.49 2.40 -18.57
CA LYS A 27 11.76 2.20 -19.82
C LYS A 27 12.12 0.88 -20.49
N SER A 28 13.42 0.63 -20.69
CA SER A 28 13.92 -0.60 -21.32
C SER A 28 13.53 -1.86 -20.54
N THR A 29 13.37 -1.76 -19.23
CA THR A 29 12.94 -2.87 -18.37
C THR A 29 11.45 -3.15 -18.56
N LEU A 30 10.63 -2.10 -18.50
CA LEU A 30 9.18 -2.24 -18.66
C LEU A 30 8.81 -2.64 -20.09
N ASP A 31 9.55 -2.18 -21.11
CA ASP A 31 9.37 -2.54 -22.52
C ASP A 31 9.48 -4.05 -22.80
N LYS A 32 10.13 -4.81 -21.92
CA LYS A 32 10.18 -6.29 -21.99
C LYS A 32 8.84 -6.95 -21.67
N LEU A 33 7.93 -6.25 -20.99
CA LEU A 33 6.59 -6.76 -20.71
C LEU A 33 5.80 -6.84 -22.03
N PRO A 34 5.05 -7.92 -22.29
CA PRO A 34 4.39 -8.14 -23.57
C PRO A 34 3.24 -7.17 -23.86
N GLU A 35 2.72 -6.48 -22.85
CA GLU A 35 1.58 -5.58 -22.98
C GLU A 35 1.98 -4.20 -23.53
N ASP A 36 1.09 -3.62 -24.34
CA ASP A 36 1.19 -2.26 -24.81
C ASP A 36 1.07 -1.27 -23.65
N LYS A 37 1.93 -0.25 -23.69
CA LYS A 37 2.07 0.75 -22.63
C LYS A 37 2.65 2.05 -23.16
N GLU A 38 2.12 3.14 -22.64
CA GLU A 38 2.71 4.47 -22.79
C GLU A 38 3.34 4.86 -21.46
N ILE A 39 4.62 5.22 -21.48
CA ILE A 39 5.38 5.57 -20.27
C ILE A 39 5.90 6.99 -20.41
N ASN A 40 5.47 7.85 -19.48
CA ASN A 40 5.88 9.23 -19.36
C ASN A 40 6.71 9.42 -18.09
N PHE A 41 7.84 10.10 -18.21
CA PHE A 41 8.76 10.36 -17.09
C PHE A 41 8.84 11.85 -16.80
N ASP A 42 8.66 12.18 -15.54
CA ASP A 42 9.00 13.48 -14.96
C ASP A 42 10.22 13.27 -14.06
N ILE A 43 11.41 13.52 -14.61
CA ILE A 43 12.68 13.30 -13.91
C ILE A 43 12.86 14.32 -12.79
N GLU A 44 12.35 15.54 -12.98
CA GLU A 44 12.46 16.62 -11.99
C GLU A 44 11.70 16.25 -10.70
N ASN A 45 10.49 15.71 -10.86
CA ASN A 45 9.66 15.29 -9.73
C ASN A 45 9.83 13.81 -9.34
N GLN A 46 10.69 13.06 -10.05
CA GLN A 46 10.92 11.62 -9.86
C GLN A 46 9.63 10.78 -9.98
N ILE A 47 8.81 11.15 -10.94
CA ILE A 47 7.50 10.54 -11.21
C ILE A 47 7.54 9.81 -12.56
N MET A 48 6.86 8.67 -12.61
CA MET A 48 6.59 7.90 -13.81
C MET A 48 5.08 7.67 -13.92
N SER A 49 4.47 8.11 -15.02
CA SER A 49 3.09 7.75 -15.37
C SER A 49 3.12 6.63 -16.41
N ILE A 50 2.33 5.58 -16.16
CA ILE A 50 2.15 4.48 -17.11
C ILE A 50 0.68 4.38 -17.44
N LYS A 51 0.38 4.41 -18.74
CA LYS A 51 -0.93 4.07 -19.28
C LYS A 51 -0.84 2.71 -19.94
N SER A 52 -1.45 1.69 -19.33
CA SER A 52 -1.42 0.31 -19.81
C SER A 52 -2.57 -0.51 -19.21
N ASN A 53 -2.71 -1.77 -19.64
CA ASN A 53 -3.56 -2.76 -18.98
C ASN A 53 -2.75 -3.64 -18.00
N ILE A 54 -1.50 -3.28 -17.72
CA ILE A 54 -0.60 -4.05 -16.86
C ILE A 54 -0.99 -3.80 -15.40
N PRO A 55 -1.24 -4.85 -14.59
CA PRO A 55 -1.49 -4.69 -13.17
C PRO A 55 -0.37 -3.90 -12.48
N PRO A 56 -0.67 -2.91 -11.62
CA PRO A 56 0.37 -2.09 -10.99
C PRO A 56 1.29 -2.89 -10.07
N SER A 57 0.79 -4.01 -9.51
CA SER A 57 1.61 -5.03 -8.86
C SER A 57 2.77 -5.50 -9.74
N THR A 58 2.46 -5.85 -10.99
CA THR A 58 3.45 -6.35 -11.95
C THR A 58 4.48 -5.28 -12.25
N ILE A 59 4.06 -4.03 -12.44
CA ILE A 59 4.98 -2.90 -12.64
C ILE A 59 5.94 -2.75 -11.46
N ILE A 60 5.40 -2.67 -10.23
CA ILE A 60 6.21 -2.48 -9.02
C ILE A 60 7.17 -3.66 -8.82
N GLU A 61 6.69 -4.90 -8.97
CA GLU A 61 7.50 -6.10 -8.85
C GLU A 61 8.61 -6.17 -9.90
N THR A 62 8.30 -5.84 -11.16
CA THR A 62 9.28 -5.83 -12.25
C THR A 62 10.37 -4.79 -11.98
N LEU A 63 10.01 -3.58 -11.55
CA LEU A 63 10.98 -2.55 -11.19
C LEU A 63 11.88 -2.97 -10.03
N GLN A 64 11.31 -3.63 -9.01
CA GLN A 64 12.08 -4.09 -7.87
C GLN A 64 13.00 -5.26 -8.22
N LYS A 65 12.53 -6.23 -9.01
CA LYS A 65 13.30 -7.42 -9.39
C LYS A 65 14.45 -7.06 -10.33
N GLU A 66 14.15 -6.31 -11.38
CA GLU A 66 15.05 -6.05 -12.52
C GLU A 66 15.91 -4.78 -12.33
N CYS A 67 15.33 -3.70 -11.82
CA CYS A 67 16.04 -2.43 -11.64
C CYS A 67 16.56 -2.20 -10.22
N LYS A 68 16.16 -3.03 -9.24
CA LYS A 68 16.38 -2.76 -7.80
C LYS A 68 15.84 -1.39 -7.38
N LYS A 69 14.73 -0.97 -8.00
CA LYS A 69 14.08 0.31 -7.71
C LYS A 69 12.74 0.07 -7.04
N ASP A 70 12.57 0.64 -5.86
CA ASP A 70 11.27 0.73 -5.24
C ASP A 70 10.40 1.74 -5.97
N ALA A 71 9.15 1.33 -6.23
CA ALA A 71 8.13 2.15 -6.86
C ALA A 71 6.91 2.25 -5.94
N ILE A 72 6.39 3.46 -5.79
CA ILE A 72 5.21 3.73 -4.96
C ILE A 72 4.10 4.26 -5.82
N ILE A 73 2.95 3.61 -5.78
CA ILE A 73 1.75 4.13 -6.44
C ILE A 73 1.29 5.42 -5.75
N ARG A 74 1.17 6.50 -6.52
CA ARG A 74 0.76 7.84 -6.03
C ARG A 74 -0.70 8.14 -6.34
N GLY A 75 -1.27 7.53 -7.38
CA GLY A 75 -2.67 7.69 -7.79
C GLY A 75 -2.88 7.67 -9.31
N ALA A 76 -4.07 8.05 -9.77
CA ALA A 76 -4.46 8.12 -11.20
C ALA A 76 -5.10 9.47 -11.60
N GLY A 77 -4.72 10.57 -10.94
CA GLY A 77 -5.05 11.94 -11.37
C GLY A 77 -6.45 12.47 -11.03
N GLY A 78 -7.34 11.67 -10.42
CA GLY A 78 -8.66 12.12 -9.96
C GLY A 78 -8.64 12.73 -8.55
N SER A 79 -9.43 13.78 -8.29
CA SER A 79 -9.62 14.29 -6.93
C SER A 79 -10.40 13.29 -6.07
N ASN A 80 -10.03 13.12 -4.78
CA ASN A 80 -10.61 12.10 -3.87
C ASN A 80 -10.47 10.63 -4.35
N SER A 81 -9.55 10.33 -5.24
CA SER A 81 -9.33 8.97 -5.77
C SER A 81 -8.42 8.11 -4.88
N SER A 82 -8.04 8.58 -3.69
CA SER A 82 -7.02 7.94 -2.86
C SER A 82 -7.44 7.85 -1.39
N ALA A 83 -7.05 6.75 -0.75
CA ALA A 83 -7.23 6.54 0.68
C ALA A 83 -6.04 5.83 1.30
N VAL A 84 -5.93 5.92 2.61
CA VAL A 84 -4.90 5.24 3.39
C VAL A 84 -5.50 4.64 4.66
N CYS A 85 -4.97 3.51 5.07
CA CYS A 85 -5.31 2.87 6.34
C CYS A 85 -4.01 2.40 7.01
N ILE A 86 -3.69 3.00 8.15
CA ILE A 86 -2.59 2.55 9.00
C ILE A 86 -3.14 1.44 9.88
N LEU A 87 -2.48 0.29 9.88
CA LEU A 87 -2.91 -0.90 10.62
C LEU A 87 -2.11 -1.02 11.91
N GLU A 88 -2.81 -1.10 13.02
CA GLU A 88 -2.26 -1.19 14.37
C GLU A 88 -2.75 -2.46 15.07
N THR A 89 -2.03 -2.93 16.08
CA THR A 89 -2.55 -3.97 16.98
C THR A 89 -3.66 -3.42 17.87
N ALA A 90 -4.68 -4.25 18.14
CA ALA A 90 -5.77 -3.88 19.02
C ALA A 90 -5.31 -3.74 20.47
N GLU A 91 -5.93 -2.83 21.23
CA GLU A 91 -5.64 -2.69 22.67
C GLU A 91 -5.94 -3.98 23.43
N GLY A 92 -4.98 -4.42 24.25
CA GLY A 92 -5.07 -5.64 25.05
C GLY A 92 -4.50 -6.90 24.37
N ASP A 93 -4.13 -6.83 23.10
CA ASP A 93 -3.23 -7.83 22.52
C ASP A 93 -1.85 -7.56 23.13
N SER A 94 -1.37 -8.49 23.96
CA SER A 94 -0.14 -8.34 24.73
C SER A 94 1.08 -8.48 23.81
N ASP A 95 1.23 -7.54 22.89
CA ASP A 95 2.47 -7.28 22.16
C ASP A 95 3.45 -6.65 23.17
N ASN A 96 3.91 -7.46 24.13
CA ASN A 96 5.12 -7.22 24.94
C ASN A 96 6.40 -7.33 24.08
N VAL A 97 6.26 -7.21 22.77
CA VAL A 97 7.37 -7.18 21.83
C VAL A 97 8.05 -5.84 22.05
N ASN A 98 9.35 -5.86 22.30
CA ASN A 98 10.16 -4.66 22.51
C ASN A 98 10.42 -3.97 21.16
N THR A 99 9.35 -3.74 20.39
CA THR A 99 9.31 -2.85 19.24
C THR A 99 9.49 -1.44 19.77
N ASN A 100 10.14 -0.55 19.01
CA ASN A 100 10.49 0.83 19.38
C ASN A 100 9.25 1.75 19.65
N ASN A 101 8.38 1.37 20.58
CA ASN A 101 7.19 2.11 21.05
C ASN A 101 6.08 2.34 19.99
N THR A 102 6.02 1.57 18.90
CA THR A 102 4.97 1.70 17.88
C THR A 102 4.01 0.50 17.88
N ARG A 103 2.70 0.76 17.82
CA ARG A 103 1.65 -0.27 17.61
C ARG A 103 1.39 -0.54 16.14
N VAL A 104 1.98 0.27 15.25
CA VAL A 104 1.81 0.11 13.81
C VAL A 104 2.46 -1.18 13.36
N ARG A 105 1.73 -1.95 12.55
CA ARG A 105 2.14 -3.22 11.96
C ARG A 105 1.87 -3.30 10.47
N GLY A 106 1.26 -2.28 9.89
CA GLY A 106 1.02 -2.27 8.46
C GLY A 106 0.45 -0.99 7.90
N LEU A 107 0.37 -0.97 6.58
CA LEU A 107 -0.14 0.13 5.79
C LEU A 107 -0.92 -0.43 4.60
N VAL A 108 -2.12 0.08 4.38
CA VAL A 108 -2.88 -0.13 3.15
C VAL A 108 -3.04 1.21 2.45
N ARG A 109 -2.53 1.31 1.24
CA ARG A 109 -2.83 2.44 0.36
C ARG A 109 -3.80 2.03 -0.70
N MET A 110 -4.75 2.91 -0.97
CA MET A 110 -5.81 2.65 -1.90
C MET A 110 -5.82 3.72 -2.96
N VAL A 111 -5.88 3.29 -4.21
CA VAL A 111 -5.94 4.18 -5.37
C VAL A 111 -7.03 3.68 -6.29
N GLU A 112 -7.99 4.53 -6.56
CA GLU A 112 -8.97 4.36 -7.61
C GLU A 112 -8.33 4.66 -8.97
N VAL A 113 -8.55 3.77 -9.93
CA VAL A 113 -8.10 3.87 -11.32
C VAL A 113 -9.26 3.57 -12.26
N ASN A 114 -9.06 3.84 -13.56
CA ASN A 114 -10.05 3.54 -14.60
C ASN A 114 -11.42 4.20 -14.30
N ASP A 115 -11.40 5.51 -14.05
CA ASP A 115 -12.60 6.34 -13.80
C ASP A 115 -13.55 5.78 -12.73
N GLY A 116 -13.00 5.18 -11.67
CA GLY A 116 -13.80 4.69 -10.55
C GLY A 116 -14.30 3.26 -10.63
N LYS A 117 -13.94 2.55 -11.69
CA LYS A 117 -14.33 1.15 -11.87
C LYS A 117 -13.44 0.17 -11.11
N LYS A 118 -12.22 0.56 -10.76
CA LYS A 118 -11.25 -0.32 -10.14
C LYS A 118 -10.49 0.37 -9.03
N THR A 119 -10.33 -0.33 -7.91
CA THR A 119 -9.51 0.14 -6.79
C THR A 119 -8.37 -0.82 -6.53
N LEU A 120 -7.20 -0.23 -6.38
CA LEU A 120 -5.93 -0.88 -6.15
C LEU A 120 -5.56 -0.73 -4.69
N PHE A 121 -5.01 -1.78 -4.09
CA PHE A 121 -4.63 -1.82 -2.69
C PHE A 121 -3.16 -2.24 -2.60
N ASP A 122 -2.28 -1.30 -2.27
CA ASP A 122 -0.89 -1.59 -1.90
C ASP A 122 -0.85 -1.89 -0.40
N VAL A 123 -0.67 -3.16 -0.05
CA VAL A 123 -0.78 -3.69 1.31
C VAL A 123 0.60 -4.12 1.80
N THR A 124 1.04 -3.56 2.92
CA THR A 124 2.28 -3.95 3.58
C THR A 124 2.00 -4.28 5.03
N LEU A 125 2.49 -5.43 5.49
CA LEU A 125 2.63 -5.78 6.89
C LEU A 125 4.10 -5.88 7.26
N ASN A 126 4.46 -5.35 8.42
CA ASN A 126 5.78 -5.50 8.99
C ASN A 126 5.70 -5.54 10.51
N GLY A 127 6.44 -6.46 11.13
CA GLY A 127 6.44 -6.62 12.57
C GLY A 127 5.38 -7.56 13.11
N VAL A 128 4.74 -8.36 12.26
CA VAL A 128 3.70 -9.28 12.73
C VAL A 128 4.30 -10.50 13.40
N ARG A 129 3.61 -11.01 14.43
CA ARG A 129 4.13 -12.06 15.30
C ARG A 129 4.15 -13.44 14.65
N TYR A 130 3.15 -13.74 13.82
CA TYR A 130 2.95 -15.07 13.25
C TYR A 130 3.28 -15.06 11.77
N PRO A 131 4.06 -16.05 11.27
CA PRO A 131 4.25 -16.22 9.85
C PRO A 131 2.99 -16.80 9.19
N GLY A 132 2.94 -16.70 7.87
CA GLY A 132 1.92 -17.32 7.04
C GLY A 132 0.94 -16.32 6.44
N GLN A 133 -0.25 -16.80 6.12
CA GLN A 133 -1.24 -16.03 5.36
C GLN A 133 -2.12 -15.19 6.26
N TYR A 134 -2.40 -13.97 5.81
CA TYR A 134 -3.30 -13.03 6.43
C TYR A 134 -4.44 -12.69 5.47
N THR A 135 -5.66 -12.64 6.00
CA THR A 135 -6.86 -12.27 5.26
C THR A 135 -7.23 -10.82 5.57
N MET A 136 -7.38 -10.02 4.52
CA MET A 136 -7.85 -8.64 4.61
C MET A 136 -9.38 -8.58 4.48
N THR A 137 -10.02 -7.67 5.23
CA THR A 137 -11.46 -7.46 5.22
C THR A 137 -11.77 -5.99 5.45
N VAL A 138 -12.72 -5.44 4.69
CA VAL A 138 -13.35 -4.14 4.99
C VAL A 138 -14.57 -4.40 5.85
N ASN A 139 -14.71 -3.65 6.95
CA ASN A 139 -15.82 -3.79 7.89
C ASN A 139 -16.77 -2.58 7.81
N GLU A 140 -17.96 -2.71 8.38
CA GLU A 140 -18.99 -1.69 8.29
C GLU A 140 -18.60 -0.36 8.96
N ASN A 141 -17.98 -0.42 10.14
CA ASN A 141 -17.69 0.75 10.97
C ASN A 141 -16.20 1.07 10.99
N GLY A 142 -15.88 2.36 11.10
CA GLY A 142 -14.56 2.86 11.47
C GLY A 142 -14.34 2.98 12.99
N ASP A 143 -15.19 2.36 13.82
CA ASP A 143 -15.05 2.41 15.28
C ASP A 143 -14.07 1.32 15.76
N ILE A 144 -12.85 1.73 16.09
CA ILE A 144 -11.80 0.86 16.64
C ILE A 144 -11.63 0.99 18.16
N SER A 145 -12.56 1.66 18.87
CA SER A 145 -12.45 1.93 20.31
C SER A 145 -12.37 0.68 21.19
N LYS A 146 -12.89 -0.47 20.72
CA LYS A 146 -12.77 -1.78 21.38
C LYS A 146 -12.13 -2.82 20.46
N GLY A 147 -11.20 -2.39 19.61
CA GLY A 147 -10.53 -3.24 18.63
C GLY A 147 -11.52 -3.91 17.68
N PHE A 148 -11.33 -5.22 17.44
CA PHE A 148 -12.18 -6.00 16.53
C PHE A 148 -13.66 -6.12 16.96
N LYS A 149 -14.04 -5.70 18.16
CA LYS A 149 -15.42 -5.85 18.66
C LYS A 149 -16.37 -4.77 18.13
N THR A 150 -15.85 -3.60 17.73
CA THR A 150 -16.66 -2.43 17.34
C THR A 150 -16.65 -2.12 15.84
N VAL A 151 -15.84 -2.84 15.06
CA VAL A 151 -15.71 -2.66 13.61
C VAL A 151 -16.98 -3.03 12.82
N GLY A 152 -17.95 -3.72 13.45
CA GLY A 152 -19.20 -4.13 12.82
C GLY A 152 -19.07 -5.39 11.95
N GLY A 153 -20.01 -5.60 11.03
CA GLY A 153 -20.02 -6.74 10.12
C GLY A 153 -18.95 -6.64 9.02
N MET A 154 -18.73 -7.77 8.34
CA MET A 154 -17.88 -7.87 7.16
C MET A 154 -18.60 -7.26 5.95
N MET A 155 -18.07 -6.16 5.42
CA MET A 155 -18.60 -5.50 4.23
C MET A 155 -18.02 -6.08 2.94
N HIS A 156 -16.70 -6.29 2.90
CA HIS A 156 -16.01 -6.86 1.74
C HIS A 156 -14.85 -7.75 2.19
N LYS A 157 -14.73 -8.92 1.56
CA LYS A 157 -13.63 -9.85 1.80
C LYS A 157 -12.83 -10.03 0.52
N PHE A 158 -11.53 -9.81 0.62
CA PHE A 158 -10.61 -10.03 -0.49
C PHE A 158 -10.34 -11.52 -0.67
N ASN A 159 -10.30 -11.96 -1.93
CA ASN A 159 -9.94 -13.34 -2.27
C ASN A 159 -8.43 -13.56 -2.21
N GLN A 160 -7.64 -12.51 -2.46
CA GLN A 160 -6.20 -12.55 -2.30
C GLN A 160 -5.82 -12.58 -0.81
N MET A 161 -4.72 -13.25 -0.51
CA MET A 161 -4.14 -13.32 0.83
C MET A 161 -2.75 -12.73 0.81
N LEU A 162 -2.38 -12.03 1.88
CA LEU A 162 -1.02 -11.54 2.05
C LEU A 162 -0.21 -12.60 2.78
N THR A 163 0.96 -12.97 2.26
CA THR A 163 1.86 -13.91 2.92
C THR A 163 2.96 -13.15 3.66
N CYS A 164 3.04 -13.34 4.98
CA CYS A 164 4.12 -12.81 5.82
C CYS A 164 5.08 -13.93 6.21
N ASN A 165 6.16 -14.12 5.46
CA ASN A 165 7.21 -15.09 5.81
C ASN A 165 8.60 -14.46 5.86
N ASP A 166 8.75 -13.24 5.37
CA ASP A 166 10.01 -12.53 5.36
C ASP A 166 10.35 -12.06 6.77
N ALA A 167 11.64 -11.89 7.05
CA ALA A 167 12.07 -11.35 8.34
C ALA A 167 11.71 -9.87 8.44
N SER A 168 11.11 -9.47 9.56
CA SER A 168 10.92 -8.06 9.88
C SER A 168 12.23 -7.42 10.33
N ASP A 169 12.40 -6.14 10.02
CA ASP A 169 13.54 -5.30 10.42
C ASP A 169 13.33 -4.56 11.76
N ILE A 170 12.12 -4.62 12.34
CA ILE A 170 11.75 -3.87 13.57
C ILE A 170 12.49 -4.36 14.81
N SER A 171 12.70 -5.67 14.93
CA SER A 171 13.35 -6.26 16.10
C SER A 171 14.38 -7.28 15.64
N LYS A 172 15.62 -7.12 16.13
CA LYS A 172 16.68 -8.12 15.97
C LYS A 172 16.60 -9.24 17.00
N VAL A 173 15.75 -9.08 18.03
CA VAL A 173 15.65 -9.98 19.18
C VAL A 173 14.41 -10.85 19.06
N ASP A 174 13.27 -10.25 18.69
CA ASP A 174 12.02 -10.96 18.51
C ASP A 174 11.90 -11.44 17.07
N LYS A 175 11.52 -12.71 16.89
CA LYS A 175 11.27 -13.28 15.57
C LYS A 175 9.93 -12.75 15.03
N LEU A 176 10.01 -11.65 14.30
CA LEU A 176 8.88 -10.99 13.65
C LEU A 176 8.93 -11.16 12.14
N TYR A 177 7.78 -11.00 11.51
CA TYR A 177 7.58 -11.27 10.10
C TYR A 177 7.05 -10.05 9.35
N SER A 178 7.34 -10.03 8.06
CA SER A 178 6.89 -9.00 7.13
C SER A 178 6.39 -9.65 5.84
N GLY A 179 5.61 -8.87 5.09
CA GLY A 179 5.12 -9.26 3.78
C GLY A 179 4.48 -8.07 3.09
N LYS A 180 4.62 -8.03 1.76
CA LYS A 180 3.98 -7.04 0.90
C LYS A 180 3.14 -7.76 -0.13
N SER A 181 1.97 -7.21 -0.43
CA SER A 181 1.14 -7.70 -1.51
C SER A 181 0.33 -6.57 -2.11
N PHE A 182 -0.15 -6.80 -3.31
CA PHE A 182 -0.93 -5.82 -4.03
C PHE A 182 -2.23 -6.47 -4.47
N PHE A 183 -3.35 -5.91 -4.04
CA PHE A 183 -4.67 -6.41 -4.39
C PHE A 183 -5.36 -5.45 -5.35
N SER A 184 -6.32 -5.98 -6.07
CA SER A 184 -7.18 -5.18 -6.95
C SER A 184 -8.59 -5.70 -6.83
N GLU A 185 -9.54 -4.79 -6.69
CA GLU A 185 -10.97 -5.09 -6.68
C GLU A 185 -11.70 -4.18 -7.67
N ASP A 186 -12.63 -4.77 -8.40
CA ASP A 186 -13.52 -4.05 -9.30
C ASP A 186 -14.75 -3.58 -8.52
N ASP A 187 -15.37 -2.47 -8.93
CA ASP A 187 -16.61 -1.91 -8.38
C ASP A 187 -16.60 -1.51 -6.89
N ILE A 188 -15.41 -1.30 -6.30
CA ILE A 188 -15.25 -0.79 -4.93
C ILE A 188 -14.63 0.62 -4.95
N PRO A 189 -15.42 1.67 -5.19
CA PRO A 189 -14.90 3.03 -5.23
C PRO A 189 -14.48 3.53 -3.85
N ILE A 190 -13.48 4.41 -3.80
CA ILE A 190 -12.84 4.90 -2.56
C ILE A 190 -13.85 5.56 -1.63
N TRP A 191 -14.80 6.33 -2.16
CA TRP A 191 -15.81 7.02 -1.34
C TRP A 191 -16.68 6.06 -0.51
N LYS A 192 -16.85 4.80 -0.94
CA LYS A 192 -17.57 3.78 -0.15
C LYS A 192 -16.73 3.25 1.01
N LEU A 193 -15.40 3.37 0.94
CA LEU A 193 -14.45 2.86 1.90
C LEU A 193 -14.13 3.88 3.01
N ILE A 194 -14.08 5.17 2.69
CA ILE A 194 -13.75 6.22 3.66
C ILE A 194 -14.63 6.15 4.91
N GLY A 195 -13.99 6.21 6.09
CA GLY A 195 -14.66 6.18 7.39
C GLY A 195 -15.00 4.77 7.89
N ARG A 196 -14.70 3.74 7.11
CA ARG A 196 -14.79 2.32 7.52
C ARG A 196 -13.48 1.85 8.12
N SER A 197 -13.40 0.58 8.50
CA SER A 197 -12.14 -0.03 8.94
C SER A 197 -11.69 -1.17 8.05
N ILE A 198 -10.38 -1.36 7.99
CA ILE A 198 -9.75 -2.59 7.50
C ILE A 198 -9.28 -3.40 8.69
N THR A 199 -9.48 -4.72 8.60
CA THR A 199 -8.89 -5.71 9.50
C THR A 199 -8.06 -6.70 8.70
N MET A 200 -6.88 -7.04 9.21
CA MET A 200 -6.07 -8.16 8.74
C MET A 200 -5.90 -9.18 9.86
N LYS A 201 -6.37 -10.40 9.64
CA LYS A 201 -6.26 -11.50 10.61
C LYS A 201 -5.36 -12.61 10.10
N SER A 202 -4.59 -13.19 11.02
CA SER A 202 -3.78 -14.38 10.71
C SER A 202 -4.68 -15.58 10.47
N ASN A 203 -4.45 -16.30 9.38
CA ASN A 203 -5.21 -17.53 9.07
C ASN A 203 -4.82 -18.69 10.00
N THR A 204 -3.59 -18.68 10.51
CA THR A 204 -3.08 -19.71 11.44
C THR A 204 -3.38 -19.37 12.90
N ASN A 205 -3.55 -18.08 13.22
CA ASN A 205 -3.85 -17.59 14.57
C ASN A 205 -4.99 -16.56 14.52
N PRO A 206 -6.27 -16.97 14.37
CA PRO A 206 -7.39 -16.06 14.09
C PRO A 206 -7.72 -15.02 15.17
N GLU A 207 -7.21 -15.24 16.39
CA GLU A 207 -7.29 -14.28 17.50
C GLU A 207 -6.33 -13.10 17.31
N TYR A 208 -5.23 -13.29 16.56
CA TYR A 208 -4.28 -12.25 16.24
C TYR A 208 -4.63 -11.53 14.95
N GLY A 209 -4.53 -10.21 14.98
CA GLY A 209 -4.67 -9.38 13.80
C GLY A 209 -4.33 -7.93 14.06
N VAL A 210 -4.42 -7.16 12.99
CA VAL A 210 -4.23 -5.70 12.99
C VAL A 210 -5.44 -5.03 12.35
N LEU A 211 -5.72 -3.80 12.72
CA LEU A 211 -6.86 -3.05 12.19
C LEU A 211 -6.57 -1.55 12.13
N GLY A 212 -7.36 -0.83 11.35
CA GLY A 212 -7.24 0.61 11.22
C GLY A 212 -8.46 1.23 10.53
N VAL A 213 -8.58 2.55 10.65
CA VAL A 213 -9.63 3.33 9.98
C VAL A 213 -9.14 3.76 8.60
N ILE A 214 -10.02 3.71 7.61
CA ILE A 214 -9.76 4.18 6.26
C ILE A 214 -9.95 5.70 6.22
N ALA A 215 -8.85 6.42 6.08
CA ALA A 215 -8.82 7.88 5.97
C ALA A 215 -8.63 8.33 4.52
N ARG A 216 -9.11 9.54 4.22
CA ARG A 216 -8.82 10.18 2.92
C ARG A 216 -7.32 10.42 2.82
N SER A 217 -6.77 10.17 1.64
CA SER A 217 -5.41 10.55 1.29
C SER A 217 -5.46 11.52 0.12
N ALA A 218 -4.49 12.43 0.06
CA ALA A 218 -4.30 13.25 -1.13
C ALA A 218 -4.03 12.35 -2.34
N GLY A 219 -4.68 12.65 -3.47
CA GLY A 219 -4.33 12.08 -4.78
C GLY A 219 -2.96 12.56 -5.28
N VAL A 220 -2.48 11.98 -6.38
CA VAL A 220 -1.36 12.59 -7.15
C VAL A 220 -1.76 14.03 -7.43
N TRP A 221 -0.88 14.99 -7.16
CA TRP A 221 -1.10 16.42 -7.40
C TRP A 221 -1.99 17.17 -6.40
N GLU A 222 -2.65 16.50 -5.45
CA GLU A 222 -3.40 17.21 -4.39
C GLU A 222 -2.50 17.64 -3.21
N ASN A 223 -1.30 17.11 -3.12
CA ASN A 223 -0.36 17.42 -2.04
C ASN A 223 1.09 17.53 -2.56
N ASP A 224 1.44 18.71 -3.07
CA ASP A 224 2.81 19.10 -3.44
C ASP A 224 3.67 19.51 -2.22
N LYS A 225 3.33 19.03 -1.01
CA LYS A 225 4.15 19.30 0.17
C LYS A 225 5.50 18.59 0.03
N GLN A 226 6.50 19.33 -0.42
CA GLN A 226 7.91 18.92 -0.32
C GLN A 226 8.39 18.93 1.14
N VAL A 227 7.77 19.77 1.98
CA VAL A 227 8.06 19.94 3.40
C VAL A 227 6.74 19.98 4.18
N CYS A 228 6.63 19.20 5.25
CA CYS A 228 5.47 19.28 6.12
C CYS A 228 5.60 20.45 7.09
N ALA A 229 4.61 21.34 7.13
CA ALA A 229 4.62 22.50 8.02
C ALA A 229 4.64 22.13 9.52
N CYS A 230 4.28 20.90 9.88
CA CYS A 230 4.28 20.43 11.27
C CYS A 230 5.66 19.95 11.74
N SER A 231 6.51 19.45 10.82
CA SER A 231 7.81 18.85 11.14
C SER A 231 9.00 19.65 10.58
N GLY A 232 8.77 20.46 9.54
CA GLY A 232 9.82 21.13 8.77
C GLY A 232 10.70 20.18 7.94
N LYS A 233 10.36 18.89 7.90
CA LYS A 233 11.14 17.83 7.23
C LYS A 233 10.70 17.62 5.79
N THR A 234 11.64 17.23 4.94
CA THR A 234 11.34 16.85 3.56
C THR A 234 10.60 15.52 3.50
N VAL A 235 9.89 15.22 2.40
CA VAL A 235 9.20 13.92 2.20
C VAL A 235 10.14 12.72 2.41
N TRP A 236 11.41 12.84 2.03
CA TRP A 236 12.41 11.79 2.23
C TRP A 236 12.83 11.63 3.69
N GLN A 237 12.93 12.73 4.44
CA GLN A 237 13.18 12.71 5.88
C GLN A 237 11.96 12.17 6.64
N GLU A 238 10.74 12.54 6.24
CA GLU A 238 9.52 11.96 6.79
C GLU A 238 9.38 10.47 6.46
N ARG A 239 9.86 10.04 5.28
CA ARG A 239 9.97 8.62 4.95
C ARG A 239 10.92 7.92 5.91
N GLN A 240 12.07 8.52 6.21
CA GLN A 240 13.02 7.94 7.16
C GLN A 240 12.43 7.87 8.58
N ASP A 241 11.80 8.94 9.06
CA ASP A 241 11.05 8.95 10.32
C ASP A 241 9.93 7.90 10.32
N ALA A 242 9.20 7.78 9.22
CA ALA A 242 8.14 6.79 9.08
C ALA A 242 8.68 5.36 9.18
N HIS A 243 9.82 5.08 8.56
CA HIS A 243 10.52 3.80 8.71
C HIS A 243 10.89 3.53 10.17
N GLU A 244 11.36 4.54 10.91
CA GLU A 244 11.61 4.42 12.35
C GLU A 244 10.33 4.08 13.15
N HIS A 245 9.16 4.51 12.68
CA HIS A 245 7.85 4.21 13.27
C HIS A 245 7.13 3.01 12.64
N ASN A 246 7.84 2.20 11.83
CA ASN A 246 7.33 1.03 11.13
C ASN A 246 6.22 1.30 10.08
N ILE A 247 6.22 2.49 9.49
CA ILE A 247 5.37 2.84 8.37
C ILE A 247 6.21 2.78 7.10
N HIS A 248 6.09 1.67 6.38
CA HIS A 248 6.83 1.43 5.16
C HIS A 248 6.09 2.05 3.97
N PHE A 249 6.59 3.22 3.52
CA PHE A 249 6.08 3.89 2.33
C PHE A 249 6.66 3.31 1.04
#